data_AF-A0A3B9I7N1-F1
#
_entry.id   AF-A0A3B9I7N1-F1
#
_cell.length_a   1.000
_cell.length_b   1.000
_cell.length_c   1.000
_cell.angle_alpha   90.00
_cell.angle_beta   90.00
_cell.angle_gamma   90.00
#
_symmetry.space_group_name_H-M   'P 1'
#
loop_
_entity.id
_entity.type
_entity.pdbx_description
1 polymer ?
#
loop_
_entity_poly.entity_id
_entity_poly.type
_entity_poly.pdbx_seq_one_letter_code
_entity_poly.pdbx_strand_id
1 'polypeptide(L)'
;MDKNKFVFIEQTGEGSEAIRPSLTYWQDAWRRLKKNKLSMIGIFVVFLIIGFGFVGPYLTPYSYSDQVNKYKNLPPMLDLYEIDGHYFHL
;
A
#
# COMPACT_ATOMS: atom_id res chain seq x y z
N MET A 1 -26.69 -48.97 -32.28
CA MET A 1 -25.61 -47.96 -32.20
C MET A 1 -24.80 -48.11 -33.47
N ASP A 2 -24.82 -47.10 -34.33
CA ASP A 2 -24.34 -47.20 -35.72
C ASP A 2 -22.82 -47.07 -35.79
N LYS A 3 -22.15 -48.04 -36.44
CA LYS A 3 -20.68 -48.17 -36.41
C LYS A 3 -19.96 -47.20 -37.34
N ASN A 4 -20.70 -46.47 -38.19
CA ASN A 4 -20.17 -45.54 -39.18
C ASN A 4 -20.16 -44.07 -38.75
N LYS A 5 -20.35 -43.77 -37.45
CA LYS A 5 -20.43 -42.40 -36.93
C LYS A 5 -19.07 -41.72 -36.73
N PHE A 6 -17.98 -42.47 -36.80
CA PHE A 6 -16.63 -41.96 -36.57
C PHE A 6 -15.79 -42.22 -37.82
N VAL A 7 -15.63 -41.19 -38.65
CA VAL A 7 -14.76 -41.17 -39.82
C VAL A 7 -13.55 -40.30 -39.47
N PHE A 8 -12.35 -40.80 -39.69
CA PHE A 8 -11.14 -40.01 -39.53
C PHE A 8 -11.09 -38.97 -40.65
N ILE A 9 -11.05 -37.70 -40.26
CA ILE A 9 -10.88 -36.59 -41.19
C ILE A 9 -9.38 -36.40 -41.34
N GLU A 10 -8.88 -36.32 -42.58
CA GLU A 10 -7.48 -35.95 -42.83
C GLU A 10 -7.23 -34.57 -42.21
N GLN A 11 -6.17 -34.49 -41.41
CA GLN A 11 -5.74 -33.25 -40.79
C GLN A 11 -5.13 -32.36 -41.88
N THR A 12 -5.99 -31.72 -42.69
CA THR A 12 -5.57 -30.65 -43.59
C THR A 12 -4.89 -29.59 -42.73
N GLY A 13 -3.64 -29.28 -43.06
CA GLY A 13 -2.67 -28.54 -42.25
C GLY A 13 -2.99 -27.06 -42.00
N GLU A 14 -4.24 -26.73 -41.70
CA GLU A 14 -4.65 -25.43 -41.17
C GLU A 14 -4.89 -25.49 -39.64
N GLY A 15 -4.38 -26.53 -38.99
CA GLY A 15 -4.19 -26.58 -37.54
C GLY A 15 -3.00 -25.72 -37.09
N SER A 16 -2.83 -24.52 -37.64
CA SER A 16 -1.95 -23.52 -37.03
C SER A 16 -2.63 -23.02 -35.75
N GLU A 17 -2.66 -23.88 -34.74
CA GLU A 17 -2.67 -23.43 -33.36
C GLU A 17 -1.40 -22.60 -33.22
N ALA A 18 -1.51 -21.31 -33.53
CA ALA A 18 -0.44 -20.35 -33.34
C ALA A 18 0.03 -20.55 -31.91
N ILE A 19 1.22 -21.15 -31.77
CA ILE A 19 1.81 -21.52 -30.49
C ILE A 19 1.80 -20.25 -29.66
N ARG A 20 0.83 -20.15 -28.74
CA ARG A 20 0.69 -18.95 -27.92
C ARG A 20 1.96 -18.93 -27.10
N PRO A 21 2.80 -17.88 -27.20
CA PRO A 21 4.03 -17.83 -26.45
C PRO A 21 3.69 -18.06 -24.98
N SER A 22 4.32 -19.05 -24.36
CA SER A 22 4.09 -19.38 -22.96
C SER A 22 4.52 -18.18 -22.12
N LEU A 23 3.55 -17.41 -21.61
CA LEU A 23 3.87 -16.36 -20.65
C LEU A 23 4.40 -17.01 -19.38
N THR A 24 5.42 -16.41 -18.80
CA THR A 24 5.83 -16.78 -17.44
C THR A 24 4.71 -16.45 -16.46
N TYR A 25 4.61 -17.22 -15.38
CA TYR A 25 3.59 -17.03 -14.35
C TYR A 25 3.59 -15.59 -13.80
N TRP A 26 4.79 -15.02 -13.60
CA TRP A 26 4.96 -13.65 -13.13
C TRP A 26 4.43 -12.60 -14.11
N GLN A 27 4.69 -12.78 -15.42
CA GLN A 27 4.16 -11.90 -16.45
C GLN A 27 2.63 -11.95 -16.49
N ASP A 28 2.03 -13.13 -16.34
CA ASP A 28 0.57 -13.25 -16.32
C ASP A 28 -0.04 -12.62 -15.06
N ALA A 29 0.58 -12.82 -13.89
CA ALA A 29 0.15 -12.17 -12.65
C ALA A 29 0.18 -10.64 -12.77
N TRP A 30 1.27 -10.07 -13.30
CA TRP A 30 1.41 -8.62 -13.47
C TRP A 30 0.41 -8.05 -14.51
N ARG A 31 0.15 -8.81 -15.57
CA ARG A 31 -0.86 -8.45 -16.58
C ARG A 31 -2.26 -8.41 -15.98
N ARG A 32 -2.63 -9.42 -15.19
CA ARG A 32 -3.95 -9.48 -14.52
C ARG A 32 -4.13 -8.35 -13.51
N LEU A 33 -3.08 -8.05 -12.74
CA LEU A 33 -3.08 -6.96 -11.77
C LEU A 33 -3.33 -5.61 -12.45
N LYS A 34 -2.60 -5.32 -13.54
CA LYS A 34 -2.78 -4.08 -14.33
C LYS A 34 -4.14 -3.96 -15.01
N LYS A 35 -4.79 -5.09 -15.35
CA LYS A 35 -6.12 -5.08 -15.97
C LYS A 35 -7.23 -4.70 -14.99
N ASN A 36 -7.02 -4.91 -13.69
CA ASN A 36 -8.01 -4.58 -12.67
C ASN A 36 -7.86 -3.13 -12.19
N LYS A 37 -8.77 -2.25 -12.63
CA LYS A 37 -8.79 -0.84 -12.23
C LYS A 37 -8.88 -0.65 -10.72
N LEU A 38 -9.65 -1.49 -10.01
CA LEU A 38 -9.80 -1.41 -8.56
C LEU A 38 -8.49 -1.78 -7.84
N SER A 39 -7.80 -2.82 -8.29
CA SER A 39 -6.48 -3.19 -7.74
C SER A 39 -5.42 -2.11 -7.99
N MET A 40 -5.45 -1.46 -9.16
CA MET A 40 -4.52 -0.37 -9.48
C MET A 40 -4.75 0.86 -8.60
N ILE A 41 -5.99 1.16 -8.19
CA ILE A 41 -6.28 2.21 -7.20
C ILE A 41 -5.63 1.85 -5.87
N GLY A 42 -5.72 0.59 -5.43
CA GLY A 42 -5.05 0.15 -4.19
C GLY A 42 -3.53 0.35 -4.25
N ILE A 43 -2.90 -0.02 -5.37
CA ILE A 43 -1.46 0.23 -5.58
C ILE A 43 -1.14 1.73 -5.53
N PHE A 44 -1.96 2.57 -6.15
CA PHE A 44 -1.77 4.02 -6.12
C PHE A 44 -1.86 4.59 -4.69
N VAL A 45 -2.84 4.14 -3.89
CA VAL A 45 -2.98 4.55 -2.48
C VAL A 45 -1.77 4.12 -1.66
N VAL A 46 -1.25 2.91 -1.87
CA VAL A 46 -0.01 2.45 -1.21
C VAL A 46 1.17 3.37 -1.54
N PHE A 47 1.33 3.74 -2.81
CA PHE A 47 2.37 4.70 -3.22
C PHE A 47 2.17 6.08 -2.60
N LEU A 48 0.92 6.54 -2.45
CA LEU A 48 0.65 7.80 -1.74
C LEU A 48 1.08 7.74 -0.28
N ILE A 49 0.75 6.67 0.44
CA ILE A 49 1.14 6.50 1.85
C ILE A 49 2.67 6.51 1.99
N ILE A 50 3.36 5.79 1.12
CA ILE A 50 4.83 5.78 1.08
C ILE A 50 5.36 7.20 0.79
N GLY A 51 4.78 7.89 -0.19
CA GLY A 51 5.12 9.28 -0.52
C GLY A 51 4.93 10.22 0.66
N PHE A 52 3.84 10.09 1.42
CA PHE A 52 3.62 10.83 2.66
C PHE A 52 4.66 10.49 3.73
N GLY A 53 5.15 9.25 3.81
CA GLY A 53 6.25 8.90 4.71
C GLY A 53 7.56 9.62 4.36
N PHE A 54 7.83 9.85 3.08
CA PHE A 54 9.00 10.61 2.63
C PHE A 54 8.82 12.12 2.78
N VAL A 55 7.68 12.66 2.36
CA VAL A 55 7.41 14.11 2.34
C VAL A 55 6.99 14.63 3.71
N GLY A 56 6.28 13.82 4.49
CA GLY A 56 5.71 14.18 5.79
C GLY A 56 6.71 14.80 6.77
N PRO A 57 7.92 14.21 6.96
CA PRO A 57 8.94 14.81 7.82
C PRO A 57 9.38 16.21 7.39
N TYR A 58 9.35 16.54 6.09
CA TYR A 58 9.71 17.88 5.60
C TYR A 58 8.60 18.93 5.77
N LEU A 59 7.36 18.50 6.03
CA LEU A 59 6.22 19.39 6.26
C LEU A 59 6.10 19.85 7.71
N THR A 60 6.84 19.23 8.64
CA THR A 60 6.79 19.57 10.07
C THR A 60 8.18 20.01 10.55
N PRO A 61 8.26 21.03 11.43
CA PRO A 61 9.54 21.43 12.02
C PRO A 61 10.01 20.49 13.14
N TYR A 62 9.24 19.45 13.48
CA TYR A 62 9.51 18.56 14.59
C TYR A 62 10.18 17.29 14.10
N SER A 63 11.33 16.96 14.69
CA SER A 63 11.97 15.67 14.52
C SER A 63 11.30 14.62 15.41
N TYR A 64 11.31 13.37 14.97
CA TYR A 64 10.90 12.23 15.81
C TYR A 64 11.71 12.14 17.11
N SER A 65 12.97 12.60 17.08
CA SER A 65 13.86 12.58 18.24
C SER A 65 13.68 13.78 19.19
N ASP A 66 12.83 14.75 18.83
CA ASP A 66 12.68 15.95 19.65
C ASP A 66 11.95 15.61 20.96
N GLN A 67 12.55 16.02 22.09
CA GLN A 67 12.00 15.78 23.41
C GLN A 67 11.96 17.07 24.24
N VAL A 68 10.76 17.49 24.64
CA VAL A 68 10.58 18.63 25.55
C VAL A 68 10.60 18.14 26.99
N ASN A 69 11.80 18.01 27.56
CA ASN A 69 11.99 17.48 28.92
C ASN A 69 11.63 18.46 30.05
N LYS A 70 11.50 19.76 29.74
CA LYS A 70 11.24 20.83 30.73
C LYS A 70 9.96 20.60 31.54
N TYR A 71 8.99 19.88 30.97
CA TYR A 71 7.66 19.70 31.55
C TYR A 71 7.35 18.24 31.90
N LYS A 72 8.35 17.34 31.83
CA LYS A 72 8.14 15.89 31.96
C LYS A 72 7.53 15.47 33.30
N ASN A 73 7.86 16.20 34.36
CA ASN A 73 7.44 15.89 35.73
C ASN A 73 6.40 16.89 36.25
N LEU A 74 5.75 17.67 35.37
CA LEU A 74 4.67 18.53 35.83
C LEU A 74 3.47 17.68 36.28
N PRO A 75 2.84 18.03 37.42
CA PRO A 75 1.59 17.40 37.81
C PRO A 75 0.48 17.74 36.80
N PRO A 76 -0.55 16.88 36.66
CA PRO A 76 -1.69 17.13 35.75
C PRO A 76 -2.48 18.39 36.13
N MET A 77 -2.37 18.83 37.39
CA MET A 77 -2.94 20.07 37.91
C MET A 77 -1.84 20.81 38.68
N LEU A 78 -1.66 22.10 38.39
CA LEU A 78 -0.74 22.97 39.12
C LEU A 78 -1.54 23.75 40.16
N ASP A 79 -1.31 23.44 41.43
CA ASP A 79 -1.89 24.20 42.53
C ASP A 79 -1.06 25.47 42.75
N LEU A 80 -1.66 26.62 42.46
CA LEU A 80 -1.04 27.94 42.57
C LEU A 80 -1.48 28.63 43.86
N TYR A 81 -0.52 29.05 44.66
CA TYR A 81 -0.75 29.83 45.87
C TYR A 81 -0.17 31.23 45.68
N GLU A 82 -0.98 32.25 45.91
CA GLU A 82 -0.56 33.65 45.89
C GLU A 82 -0.15 34.08 47.30
N ILE A 83 1.13 34.42 47.48
CA ILE A 83 1.66 34.96 48.73
C ILE A 83 2.44 36.22 48.39
N ASP A 84 2.04 37.36 48.96
CA ASP A 84 2.71 38.66 48.81
C ASP A 84 2.89 39.10 47.34
N GLY A 85 1.87 38.89 46.50
CA GLY A 85 1.89 39.24 45.09
C GLY A 85 2.74 38.32 44.19
N HIS A 86 3.24 37.21 44.73
CA HIS A 86 3.99 36.19 44.00
C HIS A 86 3.25 34.85 43.96
N TYR A 87 3.28 34.18 42.79
CA TYR A 87 2.65 32.87 42.58
C TYR A 87 3.67 31.75 42.79
N PHE A 88 3.36 30.83 43.71
CA PHE A 88 4.14 29.62 43.98
C PHE A 88 3.35 28.38 43.59
N HIS A 89 4.07 27.33 43.18
CA HIS A 89 3.53 25.99 42.91
C HIS A 89 4.32 24.98 43.76
N LEU A 90 3.65 23.93 44.24
CA LEU A 90 4.24 22.82 45.00
C LEU A 90 4.28 21.54 44.15
#